data_AF-A0A2V7JB40-F1
#
_entry.id   AF-A0A2V7JB40-F1
#
_cell.length_a   1.000
_cell.length_b   1.000
_cell.length_c   1.000
_cell.angle_alpha   90.00
_cell.angle_beta   90.00
_cell.angle_gamma   90.00
#
_symmetry.space_group_name_H-M   'P 1'
#
loop_
_entity.id
_entity.type
_entity.pdbx_description
1 polymer ?
#
loop_
_entity_poly.entity_id
_entity_poly.type
_entity_poly.pdbx_seq_one_letter_code
_entity_poly.pdbx_strand_id
1 'polypeptide(L)'
;MTSRHVFLLACLGLTLVAAGCENDDVFPPTPPRYAGGAMFARYVSFGNSITAGIQSFGLSDSTQRLAYPVLLARAMGTPFNYPSLNNPGCPPPITNIFANPPTRVGGLPDTFCALRSANVPPFLNNVAFPGADVLELLNTNYGPPQPPAAATDAYKLFLLGGRTELQRAREVLPTFVTVWVGNNDVSGAILDTGDAGQAADITPPATFAT
;
A
#
# COMPACT_ATOMS: atom_id res chain seq x y z
N MET A 1 -52.17 -2.04 34.60
CA MET A 1 -52.06 -2.52 33.21
C MET A 1 -52.48 -3.97 33.17
N THR A 2 -53.45 -4.34 32.34
CA THR A 2 -53.92 -5.73 32.22
C THR A 2 -52.82 -6.59 31.56
N SER A 3 -52.72 -7.88 31.93
CA SER A 3 -51.73 -8.84 31.37
C SER A 3 -51.67 -8.83 29.84
N ARG A 4 -52.77 -8.47 29.20
CA ARG A 4 -52.93 -8.36 27.74
C ARG A 4 -52.14 -7.19 27.15
N HIS A 5 -52.03 -6.05 27.84
CA HIS A 5 -51.25 -4.90 27.39
C HIS A 5 -49.74 -5.12 27.58
N VAL A 6 -49.33 -5.83 28.63
CA VAL A 6 -47.93 -6.22 28.84
C VAL A 6 -47.47 -7.19 27.75
N PHE A 7 -48.33 -8.15 27.37
CA PHE A 7 -48.04 -9.09 26.29
C PHE A 7 -47.93 -8.39 24.92
N LEU A 8 -48.83 -7.44 24.64
CA LEU A 8 -48.81 -6.63 23.41
C LEU A 8 -47.53 -5.78 23.32
N LEU A 9 -47.12 -5.14 24.41
CA LEU A 9 -45.88 -4.35 24.46
C LEU A 9 -44.63 -5.23 24.33
N ALA A 10 -44.63 -6.43 24.91
CA ALA A 10 -43.54 -7.40 24.77
C ALA A 10 -43.41 -7.91 23.33
N CYS A 11 -44.53 -8.23 22.67
CA CYS A 11 -44.53 -8.62 21.25
C CYS A 11 -44.04 -7.48 20.35
N LEU A 12 -44.49 -6.25 20.60
CA LEU A 12 -44.06 -5.08 19.83
C LEU A 12 -42.55 -4.80 19.99
N GLY A 13 -42.04 -4.93 21.22
CA GLY A 13 -40.61 -4.82 21.51
C GLY A 13 -39.79 -5.89 20.82
N LEU A 14 -40.26 -7.14 20.79
CA LEU A 14 -39.56 -8.25 20.12
C LEU A 14 -39.52 -8.05 18.60
N THR A 15 -40.60 -7.54 17.99
CA THR A 15 -40.62 -7.21 16.56
C THR A 15 -39.70 -6.05 16.19
N LEU A 16 -39.59 -5.04 17.05
CA LEU A 16 -38.68 -3.90 16.83
C LEU A 16 -37.21 -4.29 16.95
N VAL A 17 -36.87 -5.21 17.87
CA VAL A 17 -35.50 -5.75 17.99
C VAL A 17 -35.16 -6.66 16.81
N ALA A 18 -36.11 -7.48 16.34
CA ALA A 18 -35.89 -8.35 15.17
C ALA A 18 -35.73 -7.55 13.87
N ALA A 19 -36.52 -6.49 13.67
CA ALA A 19 -36.46 -5.64 12.47
C ALA A 19 -35.29 -4.64 12.47
N GLY A 20 -34.67 -4.36 13.63
CA GLY A 20 -33.54 -3.42 13.75
C GLY A 20 -32.17 -4.03 13.39
N CYS A 21 -32.08 -5.34 13.18
CA CYS A 21 -30.83 -6.05 12.88
C CYS A 21 -30.65 -6.43 11.40
N GLU A 22 -31.61 -6.15 10.54
CA GLU A 22 -31.53 -6.45 9.11
C GLU A 22 -31.31 -5.14 8.35
N ASN A 23 -30.04 -4.73 8.27
CA ASN A 23 -29.62 -3.57 7.48
C ASN A 23 -28.78 -4.04 6.29
N ASP A 24 -29.37 -4.95 5.51
CA ASP A 24 -28.76 -5.59 4.34
C ASP A 24 -28.48 -4.60 3.20
N ASP A 25 -29.10 -3.41 3.22
CA ASP A 25 -28.83 -2.33 2.26
C ASP A 25 -27.50 -1.59 2.56
N VAL A 26 -26.96 -1.70 3.77
CA VAL A 26 -25.71 -1.02 4.18
C VAL A 26 -24.49 -1.93 4.02
N PHE A 27 -24.69 -3.24 3.95
CA PHE A 27 -23.64 -4.21 3.69
C PHE A 27 -23.97 -4.95 2.40
N PRO A 28 -23.31 -4.63 1.26
CA PRO A 28 -23.50 -5.44 0.06
C PRO A 28 -23.31 -6.92 0.42
N PRO A 29 -24.12 -7.83 -0.16
CA PRO A 29 -23.98 -9.25 0.12
C PRO A 29 -22.52 -9.64 -0.06
N THR A 30 -22.00 -10.43 0.89
CA THR A 30 -20.58 -10.80 0.87
C THR A 30 -20.29 -11.37 -0.52
N PRO A 31 -19.42 -10.72 -1.32
CA PRO A 31 -19.19 -11.17 -2.68
C PRO A 31 -18.76 -12.64 -2.59
N PRO A 32 -19.32 -13.52 -3.45
CA PRO A 32 -19.01 -14.94 -3.40
C PRO A 32 -17.50 -15.11 -3.46
N ARG A 33 -16.96 -16.05 -2.67
CA ARG A 33 -15.53 -16.36 -2.73
C ARG A 33 -15.16 -16.62 -4.19
N TYR A 34 -14.16 -15.90 -4.67
CA TYR A 34 -13.70 -16.05 -6.03
C TYR A 34 -13.36 -17.52 -6.31
N ALA A 35 -14.01 -18.11 -7.30
CA ALA A 35 -13.86 -19.52 -7.64
C ALA A 35 -12.66 -19.80 -8.57
N GLY A 36 -11.81 -18.79 -8.84
CA GLY A 36 -10.76 -18.86 -9.85
C GLY A 36 -11.20 -18.28 -11.21
N GLY A 37 -10.21 -17.99 -12.06
CA GLY A 37 -10.45 -17.41 -13.39
C GLY A 37 -9.18 -16.77 -13.98
N ALA A 38 -9.11 -16.76 -15.31
CA ALA A 38 -7.88 -16.37 -16.04
C ALA A 38 -7.44 -14.92 -15.79
N MET A 39 -8.36 -14.03 -15.44
CA MET A 39 -8.06 -12.61 -15.17
C MET A 39 -7.14 -12.44 -13.96
N PHE A 40 -7.35 -13.14 -12.85
CA PHE A 40 -6.53 -12.96 -11.63
C PHE A 40 -5.37 -13.96 -11.53
N ALA A 41 -5.04 -14.69 -12.59
CA ALA A 41 -3.98 -15.68 -12.57
C ALA A 41 -2.59 -15.08 -12.27
N ARG A 42 -2.33 -13.86 -12.77
CA ARG A 42 -1.04 -13.17 -12.62
C ARG A 42 -1.29 -11.69 -12.29
N TYR A 43 -1.30 -11.39 -11.00
CA TYR A 43 -1.54 -10.04 -10.48
C TYR A 43 -0.23 -9.28 -10.28
N VAL A 44 -0.17 -8.02 -10.74
CA VAL A 44 0.92 -7.07 -10.42
C VAL A 44 0.36 -5.78 -9.83
N SER A 45 1.01 -5.23 -8.79
CA SER A 45 0.66 -3.94 -8.20
C SER A 45 1.77 -2.92 -8.37
N PHE A 46 1.42 -1.77 -8.95
CA PHE A 46 2.26 -0.58 -9.09
C PHE A 46 1.89 0.46 -8.04
N GLY A 47 2.88 1.22 -7.60
CA GLY A 47 2.63 2.37 -6.76
C GLY A 47 3.78 2.77 -5.85
N ASN A 48 3.43 3.52 -4.82
CA ASN A 48 4.39 4.11 -3.91
C ASN A 48 4.42 3.43 -2.52
N SER A 49 4.71 4.20 -1.48
CA SER A 49 4.82 3.76 -0.09
C SER A 49 3.58 3.01 0.41
N ILE A 50 2.37 3.41 -0.02
CA ILE A 50 1.11 2.77 0.38
C ILE A 50 1.05 1.34 -0.17
N THR A 51 1.29 1.19 -1.48
CA THR A 51 1.30 -0.11 -2.16
C THR A 51 2.48 -0.98 -1.70
N ALA A 52 3.64 -0.37 -1.40
CA ALA A 52 4.81 -1.07 -0.87
C ALA A 52 4.58 -1.64 0.54
N GLY A 53 3.70 -1.01 1.35
CA GLY A 53 3.37 -1.45 2.70
C GLY A 53 4.09 -0.70 3.80
N ILE A 54 4.39 0.59 3.62
CA ILE A 54 4.87 1.45 4.70
C ILE A 54 3.77 1.55 5.77
N GLN A 55 4.14 1.33 7.02
CA GLN A 55 3.29 1.58 8.18
C GLN A 55 4.15 2.12 9.32
N SER A 56 3.61 3.02 10.14
CA SER A 56 4.33 3.64 11.27
C SER A 56 5.71 4.20 10.87
N PHE A 57 5.80 4.89 9.72
CA PHE A 57 7.06 5.41 9.17
C PHE A 57 8.18 4.37 9.02
N GLY A 58 7.85 3.12 8.72
CA GLY A 58 8.82 2.07 8.43
C GLY A 58 8.30 1.03 7.43
N LEU A 59 9.23 0.32 6.80
CA LEU A 59 8.96 -0.79 5.90
C LEU A 59 9.66 -2.02 6.44
N SER A 60 8.93 -3.12 6.60
CA SER A 60 9.48 -4.41 7.02
C SER A 60 8.66 -5.55 6.42
N ASP A 61 9.14 -6.78 6.46
CA ASP A 61 8.33 -7.95 6.08
C ASP A 61 6.97 -7.96 6.79
N SER A 62 6.93 -7.58 8.07
CA SER A 62 5.70 -7.52 8.86
C SER A 62 4.68 -6.53 8.28
N THR A 63 5.12 -5.35 7.85
CA THR A 63 4.22 -4.34 7.27
C THR A 63 3.89 -4.64 5.80
N GLN A 64 4.83 -5.19 5.04
CA GLN A 64 4.65 -5.63 3.65
C GLN A 64 3.62 -6.75 3.54
N ARG A 65 3.60 -7.71 4.49
CA ARG A 65 2.59 -8.78 4.57
C ARG A 65 1.15 -8.28 4.73
N LEU A 66 0.98 -7.07 5.21
CA LEU A 66 -0.30 -6.41 5.47
C LEU A 66 -0.62 -5.34 4.43
N ALA A 67 0.25 -5.13 3.43
CA ALA A 67 -0.01 -4.21 2.33
C ALA A 67 -1.27 -4.65 1.56
N TYR A 68 -2.10 -3.70 1.11
CA TYR A 68 -3.34 -4.01 0.41
C TYR A 68 -3.17 -4.95 -0.79
N PRO A 69 -2.11 -4.88 -1.65
CA PRO A 69 -2.01 -5.80 -2.78
C PRO A 69 -1.75 -7.24 -2.31
N VAL A 70 -1.07 -7.44 -1.18
CA VAL A 70 -0.89 -8.77 -0.58
C VAL A 70 -2.22 -9.31 -0.06
N LEU A 71 -3.04 -8.47 0.58
CA LEU A 71 -4.35 -8.87 1.06
C LEU A 71 -5.33 -9.16 -0.09
N LEU A 72 -5.30 -8.34 -1.14
CA LEU A 72 -6.08 -8.53 -2.35
C LEU A 72 -5.70 -9.83 -3.06
N ALA A 73 -4.40 -10.11 -3.23
CA ALA A 73 -3.92 -11.35 -3.81
C ALA A 73 -4.39 -12.59 -3.04
N ARG A 74 -4.39 -12.54 -1.70
CA ARG A 74 -4.93 -13.62 -0.86
C ARG A 74 -6.43 -13.82 -1.09
N ALA A 75 -7.20 -12.74 -1.19
CA ALA A 75 -8.64 -12.82 -1.48
C ALA A 75 -8.92 -13.41 -2.87
N MET A 76 -8.05 -13.15 -3.85
CA MET A 76 -8.12 -13.72 -5.20
C MET A 76 -7.56 -15.14 -5.31
N GLY A 77 -6.85 -15.64 -4.30
CA GLY A 77 -6.13 -16.92 -4.37
C GLY A 77 -4.94 -16.91 -5.34
N THR A 78 -4.36 -15.74 -5.61
CA THR A 78 -3.26 -15.56 -6.59
C THR A 78 -1.90 -15.63 -5.88
N PRO A 79 -0.93 -16.41 -6.39
CA PRO A 79 0.45 -16.33 -5.93
C PRO A 79 1.01 -14.92 -6.06
N PHE A 80 1.63 -14.40 -5.01
CA PHE A 80 2.01 -12.99 -4.96
C PHE A 80 3.31 -12.77 -4.19
N ASN A 81 4.34 -12.41 -4.94
CA ASN A 81 5.68 -12.12 -4.46
C ASN A 81 5.87 -10.61 -4.27
N TYR A 82 6.49 -10.22 -3.17
CA TYR A 82 6.89 -8.84 -2.89
C TYR A 82 8.36 -8.83 -2.44
N PRO A 83 9.07 -7.69 -2.58
CA PRO A 83 10.48 -7.59 -2.19
C PRO A 83 10.60 -7.51 -0.65
N SER A 84 10.44 -8.65 0.02
CA SER A 84 10.45 -8.75 1.49
C SER A 84 11.76 -8.20 2.08
N LEU A 85 11.62 -7.30 3.05
CA LEU A 85 12.73 -6.77 3.83
C LEU A 85 13.02 -7.64 5.05
N ASN A 86 14.30 -7.76 5.43
CA ASN A 86 14.63 -8.39 6.70
C ASN A 86 14.03 -7.57 7.86
N ASN A 87 13.57 -8.23 8.91
CA ASN A 87 13.25 -7.54 10.15
C ASN A 87 14.55 -7.03 10.78
N PRO A 88 14.55 -5.85 11.43
CA PRO A 88 13.39 -5.04 11.80
C PRO A 88 12.91 -4.04 10.73
N GLY A 89 13.50 -4.01 9.53
CA GLY A 89 13.03 -3.21 8.40
C GLY A 89 14.02 -2.16 7.90
N CYS A 90 13.53 -1.28 7.03
CA CYS A 90 14.26 -0.16 6.44
C CYS A 90 13.30 1.01 6.15
N PRO A 91 13.22 2.03 7.03
CA PRO A 91 13.67 1.95 8.41
C PRO A 91 12.75 1.07 9.26
N PRO A 92 13.18 0.70 10.48
CA PRO A 92 12.31 0.00 11.42
C PRO A 92 11.06 0.83 11.77
N PRO A 93 9.87 0.22 11.82
CA PRO A 93 8.64 0.93 12.19
C PRO A 93 8.73 1.59 13.57
N ILE A 94 8.04 2.73 13.72
CA ILE A 94 7.87 3.41 15.01
C ILE A 94 6.92 2.59 15.90
N THR A 95 7.28 2.45 17.17
CA THR A 95 6.51 1.76 18.22
C THR A 95 5.99 2.70 19.29
N ASN A 96 6.65 3.84 19.51
CA ASN A 96 6.19 4.88 20.42
C ASN A 96 6.46 6.27 19.82
N ILE A 97 5.41 6.99 19.49
CA ILE A 97 5.46 8.35 18.92
C ILE A 97 5.67 9.44 19.97
N PHE A 98 5.49 9.14 21.26
CA PHE A 98 5.57 10.11 22.35
C PHE A 98 6.99 10.26 22.93
N ALA A 99 7.94 9.44 22.48
CA ALA A 99 9.35 9.62 22.77
C ALA A 99 9.96 10.69 21.85
N ASN A 100 11.04 11.35 22.31
CA ASN A 100 11.78 12.32 21.51
C ASN A 100 13.28 11.95 21.45
N PRO A 101 13.79 11.40 20.33
CA PRO A 101 13.05 11.08 19.10
C PRO A 101 12.11 9.87 19.28
N PRO A 102 11.14 9.64 18.36
CA PRO A 102 10.25 8.49 18.40
C PRO A 102 11.00 7.16 18.51
N THR A 103 10.52 6.25 19.35
CA THR A 103 11.15 4.94 19.54
C THR A 103 10.73 3.98 18.42
N ARG A 104 11.70 3.34 17.79
CA ARG A 104 11.47 2.34 16.73
C ARG A 104 11.68 0.91 17.23
N VAL A 105 11.21 -0.07 16.47
CA VAL A 105 11.43 -1.49 16.75
C VAL A 105 12.91 -1.75 17.03
N GLY A 106 13.21 -2.38 18.17
CA GLY A 106 14.58 -2.69 18.59
C GLY A 106 15.38 -1.50 19.13
N GLY A 107 14.78 -0.32 19.33
CA GLY A 107 15.49 0.89 19.76
C GLY A 107 16.48 1.42 18.73
N LEU A 108 16.30 1.04 17.46
CA LEU A 108 17.21 1.40 16.37
C LEU A 108 16.93 2.80 15.83
N PRO A 109 17.94 3.48 15.26
CA PRO A 109 17.76 4.79 14.63
C PRO A 109 16.92 4.69 13.35
N ASP A 110 16.40 5.82 12.88
CA ASP A 110 15.69 5.96 11.61
C ASP A 110 16.58 5.76 10.37
N THR A 111 17.90 5.86 10.53
CA THR A 111 18.88 5.57 9.48
C THR A 111 19.19 4.08 9.35
N PHE A 112 18.72 3.23 10.26
CA PHE A 112 18.98 1.80 10.19
C PHE A 112 18.22 1.17 9.01
N CYS A 113 18.88 0.26 8.28
CA CYS A 113 18.27 -0.47 7.19
C CYS A 113 18.74 -1.93 7.19
N ALA A 114 17.81 -2.86 7.43
CA ALA A 114 18.08 -4.31 7.39
C ALA A 114 18.18 -4.87 5.95
N LEU A 115 17.92 -4.01 4.95
CA LEU A 115 17.88 -4.32 3.52
C LEU A 115 16.92 -5.48 3.17
N ARG A 116 16.85 -5.77 1.89
CA ARG A 116 16.02 -6.84 1.34
C ARG A 116 16.56 -8.22 1.75
N SER A 117 15.65 -9.18 1.95
CA SER A 117 16.01 -10.59 2.12
C SER A 117 16.78 -11.13 0.92
N ALA A 118 17.81 -11.93 1.19
CA ALA A 118 18.60 -12.61 0.16
C ALA A 118 17.81 -13.71 -0.57
N ASN A 119 16.67 -14.15 -0.01
CA ASN A 119 15.75 -15.07 -0.66
C ASN A 119 14.91 -14.31 -1.69
N VAL A 120 15.50 -14.10 -2.87
CA VAL A 120 14.87 -13.35 -3.96
C VAL A 120 13.88 -14.26 -4.70
N PRO A 121 12.57 -13.94 -4.71
CA PRO A 121 11.63 -14.64 -5.58
C PRO A 121 11.98 -14.45 -7.07
N PRO A 122 11.57 -15.38 -7.95
CA PRO A 122 11.92 -15.35 -9.38
C PRO A 122 11.40 -14.10 -10.11
N PHE A 123 10.27 -13.55 -9.64
CA PHE A 123 9.66 -12.32 -10.14
C PHE A 123 8.92 -11.63 -9.00
N LEU A 124 8.68 -10.32 -9.15
CA LEU A 124 7.96 -9.49 -8.18
C LEU A 124 6.58 -9.13 -8.70
N ASN A 125 5.55 -9.45 -7.92
CA ASN A 125 4.18 -9.04 -8.18
C ASN A 125 3.91 -7.65 -7.60
N ASN A 126 4.39 -7.38 -6.39
CA ASN A 126 4.43 -6.01 -5.87
C ASN A 126 5.70 -5.33 -6.34
N VAL A 127 5.55 -4.42 -7.31
CA VAL A 127 6.67 -3.66 -7.85
C VAL A 127 6.77 -2.26 -7.23
N ALA A 128 5.84 -1.90 -6.35
CA ALA A 128 5.82 -0.61 -5.69
C ALA A 128 7.04 -0.37 -4.79
N PHE A 129 7.46 0.89 -4.69
CA PHE A 129 8.49 1.32 -3.76
C PHE A 129 8.17 2.69 -3.14
N PRO A 130 8.58 2.96 -1.88
CA PRO A 130 8.36 4.26 -1.26
C PRO A 130 8.95 5.41 -2.06
N GLY A 131 8.16 6.47 -2.26
CA GLY A 131 8.58 7.69 -2.96
C GLY A 131 8.21 7.78 -4.44
N ALA A 132 7.74 6.69 -5.06
CA ALA A 132 7.38 6.72 -6.48
C ALA A 132 6.31 7.79 -6.79
N ASP A 133 6.59 8.64 -7.78
CA ASP A 133 5.61 9.48 -8.49
C ASP A 133 5.15 8.78 -9.78
N VAL A 134 4.35 9.44 -10.63
CA VAL A 134 3.87 8.82 -11.87
C VAL A 134 4.99 8.49 -12.86
N LEU A 135 6.02 9.33 -12.96
CA LEU A 135 7.13 9.16 -13.90
C LEU A 135 8.03 8.01 -13.49
N GLU A 136 8.21 7.83 -12.18
CA GLU A 136 8.98 6.79 -11.50
C GLU A 136 8.66 5.36 -11.94
N LEU A 137 7.44 5.13 -12.43
CA LEU A 137 7.00 3.84 -12.97
C LEU A 137 7.79 3.44 -14.24
N LEU A 138 8.25 4.44 -15.01
CA LEU A 138 8.79 4.29 -16.35
C LEU A 138 10.30 4.55 -16.46
N ASN A 139 10.89 5.24 -15.49
CA ASN A 139 12.29 5.64 -15.49
C ASN A 139 13.05 4.93 -14.35
N THR A 140 14.33 4.65 -14.59
CA THR A 140 15.16 3.89 -13.64
C THR A 140 15.74 4.77 -12.54
N ASN A 141 15.71 6.10 -12.66
CA ASN A 141 16.58 7.02 -11.91
C ASN A 141 18.05 6.60 -11.91
N TYR A 142 18.49 5.91 -12.97
CA TYR A 142 19.89 5.56 -13.20
C TYR A 142 20.32 5.66 -14.69
N GLY A 143 19.49 6.25 -15.57
CA GLY A 143 19.78 6.45 -17.01
C GLY A 143 19.73 7.93 -17.46
N PRO A 144 20.69 8.46 -18.24
CA PRO A 144 20.77 9.89 -18.55
C PRO A 144 19.61 10.41 -19.44
N PRO A 145 19.14 11.65 -19.24
CA PRO A 145 19.47 12.58 -18.16
C PRO A 145 18.80 12.18 -16.83
N GLN A 146 19.55 12.34 -15.74
CA GLN A 146 19.14 11.92 -14.41
C GLN A 146 18.53 13.08 -13.61
N PRO A 147 17.34 12.92 -13.00
CA PRO A 147 16.89 13.87 -12.00
C PRO A 147 17.84 13.86 -10.79
N PRO A 148 17.90 14.93 -9.97
CA PRO A 148 18.64 14.92 -8.72
C PRO A 148 18.22 13.73 -7.85
N ALA A 149 19.19 13.05 -7.24
CA ALA A 149 18.91 11.86 -6.43
C ALA A 149 17.98 12.20 -5.25
N ALA A 150 16.88 11.47 -5.13
CA ALA A 150 15.95 11.54 -4.01
C ALA A 150 16.32 10.52 -2.94
N ALA A 151 16.02 10.81 -1.66
CA ALA A 151 16.23 9.87 -0.56
C ALA A 151 15.51 8.52 -0.78
N THR A 152 14.45 8.54 -1.58
CA THR A 152 13.62 7.38 -1.92
C THR A 152 14.21 6.50 -3.03
N ASP A 153 15.20 6.99 -3.79
CA ASP A 153 15.86 6.23 -4.86
C ASP A 153 16.56 4.97 -4.33
N ALA A 154 17.02 5.02 -3.07
CA ALA A 154 17.59 3.85 -2.40
C ALA A 154 16.61 2.67 -2.40
N TYR A 155 15.30 2.91 -2.18
CA TYR A 155 14.30 1.83 -2.23
C TYR A 155 14.23 1.19 -3.61
N LYS A 156 14.31 1.96 -4.69
CA LYS A 156 14.34 1.42 -6.05
C LYS A 156 15.54 0.49 -6.27
N LEU A 157 16.70 0.81 -5.70
CA LEU A 157 17.88 -0.06 -5.75
C LEU A 157 17.68 -1.38 -5.03
N PHE A 158 17.38 -1.37 -3.73
CA PHE A 158 17.37 -2.63 -2.97
C PHE A 158 16.05 -3.41 -3.09
N LEU A 159 14.93 -2.76 -3.42
CA LEU A 159 13.67 -3.46 -3.69
C LEU A 159 13.62 -4.00 -5.11
N LEU A 160 13.97 -3.19 -6.12
CA LEU A 160 13.79 -3.53 -7.53
C LEU A 160 15.10 -3.81 -8.28
N GLY A 161 16.26 -3.69 -7.64
CA GLY A 161 17.56 -3.90 -8.29
C GLY A 161 17.87 -2.82 -9.33
N GLY A 162 17.41 -1.58 -9.14
CA GLY A 162 17.60 -0.46 -10.06
C GLY A 162 16.76 -0.52 -11.35
N ARG A 163 15.85 -1.49 -11.45
CA ARG A 163 14.86 -1.58 -12.54
C ARG A 163 13.64 -0.73 -12.23
N THR A 164 12.96 -0.29 -13.28
CA THR A 164 11.66 0.39 -13.13
C THR A 164 10.57 -0.58 -12.69
N GLU A 165 9.48 -0.05 -12.16
CA GLU A 165 8.30 -0.85 -11.83
C GLU A 165 7.78 -1.57 -13.09
N LEU A 166 7.72 -0.88 -14.23
CA LEU A 166 7.29 -1.46 -15.50
C LEU A 166 8.20 -2.61 -15.98
N GLN A 167 9.53 -2.46 -15.82
CA GLN A 167 10.47 -3.52 -16.17
C GLN A 167 10.25 -4.77 -15.32
N ARG A 168 10.05 -4.62 -14.00
CA ARG A 168 9.75 -5.73 -13.09
C ARG A 168 8.38 -6.35 -13.36
N ALA A 169 7.37 -5.53 -13.64
CA ALA A 169 6.03 -6.00 -13.94
C ALA A 169 5.98 -6.91 -15.18
N ARG A 170 6.76 -6.57 -16.22
CA ARG A 170 6.83 -7.37 -17.45
C ARG A 170 7.37 -8.78 -17.24
N GLU A 171 8.20 -8.99 -16.21
CA GLU A 171 8.71 -10.33 -15.84
C GLU A 171 7.57 -11.29 -15.42
N VAL A 172 6.43 -10.75 -14.95
CA VAL A 172 5.27 -11.52 -14.47
C VAL A 172 4.27 -11.84 -15.59
N LEU A 173 4.33 -11.15 -16.73
CA LEU A 173 3.32 -11.24 -17.80
C LEU A 173 1.88 -11.11 -17.27
N PRO A 174 1.53 -9.99 -16.59
CA PRO A 174 0.32 -9.88 -15.79
C PRO A 174 -0.97 -10.06 -16.61
N THR A 175 -1.99 -10.62 -15.97
CA THR A 175 -3.38 -10.70 -16.46
C THR A 175 -4.29 -9.72 -15.73
N PHE A 176 -3.84 -9.21 -14.58
CA PHE A 176 -4.53 -8.18 -13.80
C PHE A 176 -3.51 -7.25 -13.17
N VAL A 177 -3.81 -5.96 -13.15
CA VAL A 177 -2.93 -4.92 -12.61
C VAL A 177 -3.72 -3.94 -11.77
N THR A 178 -3.17 -3.56 -10.61
CA THR A 178 -3.61 -2.34 -9.89
C THR A 178 -2.51 -1.30 -9.98
N VAL A 179 -2.90 -0.05 -10.20
CA VAL A 179 -1.98 1.10 -10.23
C VAL A 179 -2.49 2.12 -9.24
N TRP A 180 -1.74 2.34 -8.16
CA TRP A 180 -2.06 3.38 -7.18
C TRP A 180 -0.84 4.27 -6.95
N VAL A 181 -0.79 5.35 -7.72
CA VAL A 181 0.28 6.35 -7.74
C VAL A 181 -0.32 7.73 -8.09
N GLY A 182 0.43 8.81 -7.93
CA GLY A 182 -0.02 10.18 -8.23
C GLY A 182 -0.05 11.10 -7.02
N ASN A 183 -0.18 10.57 -5.80
CA ASN A 183 -0.19 11.43 -4.61
C ASN A 183 1.17 12.07 -4.34
N ASN A 184 2.29 11.43 -4.70
CA ASN A 184 3.61 12.02 -4.51
C ASN A 184 3.88 13.18 -5.47
N ASP A 185 3.23 13.21 -6.63
CA ASP A 185 3.27 14.31 -7.60
C ASP A 185 2.70 15.63 -7.06
N VAL A 186 1.96 15.59 -5.94
CA VAL A 186 1.36 16.77 -5.30
C VAL A 186 1.76 16.93 -3.82
N SER A 187 2.20 15.85 -3.17
CA SER A 187 2.47 15.87 -1.73
C SER A 187 3.66 16.76 -1.36
N GLY A 188 4.60 16.98 -2.29
CA GLY A 188 5.72 17.90 -2.08
C GLY A 188 5.25 19.29 -1.64
N ALA A 189 4.26 19.85 -2.34
CA ALA A 189 3.71 21.17 -2.02
C ALA A 189 3.07 21.27 -0.62
N ILE A 190 2.58 20.16 -0.05
CA ILE A 190 1.96 20.16 1.28
C ILE A 190 3.01 19.94 2.39
N LEU A 191 4.07 19.21 2.08
CA LEU A 191 5.13 18.85 3.02
C LEU A 191 6.25 19.88 3.07
N ASP A 192 6.29 20.85 2.16
CA ASP A 192 7.21 21.97 2.24
C ASP A 192 6.89 22.86 3.45
N THR A 193 7.75 22.81 4.46
CA THR A 193 7.63 23.63 5.67
C THR A 193 8.15 25.06 5.49
N GLY A 194 8.87 25.34 4.39
CA GLY A 194 9.37 26.65 4.02
C GLY A 194 8.36 27.46 3.20
N ASP A 195 7.60 26.79 2.33
CA ASP A 195 6.64 27.44 1.43
C ASP A 195 5.46 26.53 1.03
N ALA A 196 4.61 26.22 2.01
CA ALA A 196 3.47 25.35 1.81
C ALA A 196 2.51 25.86 0.71
N GLY A 197 2.20 25.01 -0.25
CA GLY A 197 1.28 25.28 -1.36
C GLY A 197 1.97 25.75 -2.64
N GLN A 198 3.30 25.72 -2.72
CA GLN A 198 4.01 26.13 -3.93
C GLN A 198 3.73 25.22 -5.13
N ALA A 199 3.33 25.84 -6.24
CA ALA A 199 3.03 25.13 -7.48
C ALA A 199 4.27 24.47 -8.12
N ALA A 200 5.47 24.93 -7.75
CA ALA A 200 6.73 24.35 -8.22
C ALA A 200 7.00 22.95 -7.65
N ASP A 201 6.40 22.61 -6.51
CA ASP A 201 6.52 21.30 -5.87
C ASP A 201 5.45 20.29 -6.34
N ILE A 202 4.68 20.68 -7.36
CA ILE A 202 3.70 19.84 -8.03
C ILE A 202 4.26 19.45 -9.41
N THR A 203 4.20 18.16 -9.76
CA THR A 203 4.56 17.72 -11.11
C THR A 203 3.73 18.50 -12.15
N PRO A 204 4.34 19.29 -13.05
CA PRO A 204 3.59 20.13 -13.96
C PRO A 204 2.68 19.30 -14.87
N PRO A 205 1.41 19.68 -15.08
CA PRO A 205 0.50 18.94 -15.96
C PRO A 205 1.03 18.73 -17.39
N ALA A 206 1.83 19.68 -17.88
CA ALA A 206 2.48 19.60 -19.18
C ALA A 206 3.42 18.38 -19.32
N THR A 207 3.96 17.87 -18.20
CA THR A 207 4.81 16.67 -18.18
C THR A 207 4.04 15.40 -18.54
N PHE A 208 2.71 15.41 -18.40
CA PHE A 208 1.84 14.28 -18.76
C PHE A 208 1.21 14.41 -20.16
N ALA A 209 1.40 15.54 -20.83
CA ALA A 209 0.90 15.74 -22.18
C ALA A 209 1.78 14.98 -23.18
N THR A 210 1.14 14.27 -24.11
CA THR A 210 1.78 13.54 -25.22
C THR A 210 2.15 14.45 -26.38
#